data_AF-A0A0R2NV35-F1
#
_entry.id   AF-A0A0R2NV35-F1
#
_cell.length_a   1.000
_cell.length_b   1.000
_cell.length_c   1.000
_cell.angle_alpha   90.00
_cell.angle_beta   90.00
_cell.angle_gamma   90.00
#
_symmetry.space_group_name_H-M   'P 1'
#
loop_
_entity.id
_entity.type
_entity.pdbx_description
1 polymer ?
#
loop_
_entity_poly.entity_id
_entity_poly.type
_entity_poly.pdbx_seq_one_letter_code
_entity_poly.pdbx_strand_id
1 'polypeptide(L)'
;MRNDERFEIQRAFDLLPHVVGASWATIWFRMQGIRKPMREEFREKTLEYLKIIEPVFDAYPKNEDFAEICKYIESRKKLEYEKIILGENNEIETRYDRYVDYG
;
A
#
# COMPACT_ATOMS: atom_id res chain seq x y z
N MET A 1 20.83 -6.12 -11.20
CA MET A 1 20.43 -6.08 -9.78
C MET A 1 20.40 -7.50 -9.21
N ARG A 2 20.82 -7.67 -7.96
CA ARG A 2 20.83 -8.98 -7.29
C ARG A 2 19.42 -9.34 -6.81
N ASN A 3 19.16 -10.64 -6.62
CA ASN A 3 17.82 -11.12 -6.25
C ASN A 3 17.40 -10.70 -4.82
N ASP A 4 18.35 -10.51 -3.92
CA ASP A 4 18.16 -10.05 -2.54
C ASP A 4 17.66 -8.60 -2.47
N GLU A 5 18.24 -7.70 -3.26
CA GLU A 5 17.83 -6.29 -3.34
C GLU A 5 16.36 -6.15 -3.81
N ARG A 6 15.97 -6.95 -4.82
CA ARG A 6 14.59 -6.99 -5.30
C ARG A 6 13.63 -7.56 -4.27
N PHE A 7 14.07 -8.59 -3.54
CA PHE A 7 13.25 -9.26 -2.55
C PHE A 7 12.82 -8.32 -1.42
N GLU A 8 13.72 -7.49 -0.89
CA GLU A 8 13.37 -6.56 0.19
C GLU A 8 12.38 -5.48 -0.27
N ILE A 9 12.51 -4.97 -1.49
CA ILE A 9 11.53 -4.04 -2.07
C ILE A 9 10.18 -4.73 -2.29
N GLN A 10 10.18 -5.95 -2.85
CA GLN A 10 8.95 -6.73 -3.01
C GLN A 10 8.25 -6.93 -1.66
N ARG A 11 8.98 -7.38 -0.64
CA ARG A 11 8.47 -7.57 0.71
C ARG A 11 7.90 -6.28 1.29
N ALA A 12 8.54 -5.14 1.06
CA ALA A 12 8.01 -3.85 1.51
C ALA A 12 6.64 -3.55 0.89
N PHE A 13 6.49 -3.72 -0.43
CA PHE A 13 5.19 -3.53 -1.09
C PHE A 13 4.15 -4.58 -0.71
N ASP A 14 4.56 -5.79 -0.33
CA ASP A 14 3.66 -6.83 0.17
C ASP A 14 3.22 -6.59 1.64
N LEU A 15 3.78 -5.59 2.35
CA LEU A 15 3.48 -5.33 3.78
C LEU A 15 2.95 -3.92 4.05
N LEU A 16 3.55 -2.91 3.43
CA LEU A 16 3.24 -1.49 3.69
C LEU A 16 1.78 -1.10 3.40
N PRO A 17 1.12 -1.59 2.34
CA PRO A 17 -0.31 -1.30 2.12
C PRO A 17 -1.17 -1.67 3.31
N HIS A 18 -0.83 -2.75 4.00
CA HIS A 18 -1.59 -3.31 5.12
C HIS A 18 -1.30 -2.56 6.42
N VAL A 19 -0.03 -2.29 6.68
CA VAL A 19 0.45 -1.67 7.92
C VAL A 19 0.21 -0.17 7.91
N VAL A 20 0.57 0.53 6.84
CA VAL A 20 0.43 1.99 6.73
C VAL A 20 -0.90 2.38 6.10
N GLY A 21 -1.32 1.72 5.03
CA GLY A 21 -2.59 2.04 4.37
C GLY A 21 -3.80 1.63 5.21
N ALA A 22 -4.08 0.32 5.23
CA ALA A 22 -5.33 -0.20 5.78
C ALA A 22 -5.48 0.06 7.29
N SER A 23 -4.40 -0.11 8.08
CA SER A 23 -4.49 0.07 9.53
C SER A 23 -4.86 1.51 9.91
N TRP A 24 -4.33 2.51 9.19
CA TRP A 24 -4.67 3.91 9.43
C TRP A 24 -6.05 4.27 8.87
N ALA A 25 -6.41 3.75 7.70
CA ALA A 25 -7.76 3.89 7.14
C ALA A 25 -8.83 3.35 8.11
N THR A 26 -8.61 2.16 8.68
CA THR A 26 -9.49 1.56 9.69
C THR A 26 -9.71 2.48 10.88
N ILE A 27 -8.64 3.00 11.49
CA ILE A 27 -8.78 3.91 12.65
C ILE A 27 -9.49 5.19 12.25
N TRP A 28 -9.21 5.74 11.06
CA TRP A 28 -9.89 6.92 10.56
C TRP A 28 -11.40 6.69 10.46
N PHE A 29 -11.87 5.61 9.80
CA PHE A 29 -13.29 5.31 9.69
C PHE A 29 -13.95 5.12 11.08
N ARG A 30 -13.27 4.46 12.03
CA ARG A 30 -13.75 4.32 13.41
C ARG A 30 -13.93 5.68 14.09
N MET A 31 -12.96 6.56 13.96
CA MET A 31 -13.01 7.91 14.53
C MET A 31 -14.11 8.77 13.90
N GLN A 32 -14.45 8.53 12.64
CA GLN A 32 -15.59 9.15 11.97
C GLN A 32 -16.95 8.49 12.31
N GLY A 33 -16.95 7.39 13.06
CA GLY A 33 -18.17 6.62 13.36
C GLY A 33 -18.74 5.83 12.17
N ILE A 34 -17.98 5.68 11.08
CA ILE A 34 -18.44 5.02 9.85
C ILE A 34 -18.19 3.52 9.97
N ARG A 35 -19.22 2.73 10.30
CA ARG A 35 -19.07 1.26 10.52
C ARG A 35 -19.01 0.43 9.24
N LYS A 36 -19.65 0.88 8.17
CA LYS A 36 -19.77 0.14 6.90
C LYS A 36 -19.50 1.07 5.71
N PRO A 37 -18.26 1.53 5.53
CA PRO A 37 -17.88 2.28 4.33
C PRO A 37 -18.08 1.37 3.12
N MET A 38 -18.24 1.96 1.94
CA MET A 38 -18.16 1.16 0.71
C MET A 38 -16.74 0.58 0.59
N ARG A 39 -16.64 -0.59 0.00
CA ARG A 39 -15.35 -1.28 -0.22
C ARG A 39 -14.39 -0.41 -1.04
N GLU A 40 -14.92 0.32 -2.03
CA GLU A 40 -14.17 1.30 -2.83
C GLU A 40 -13.63 2.45 -1.97
N GLU A 41 -14.45 3.05 -1.11
CA GLU A 41 -14.00 4.11 -0.19
C GLU A 41 -12.90 3.63 0.75
N PHE A 42 -12.97 2.37 1.20
CA PHE A 42 -11.93 1.77 2.04
C PHE A 42 -10.60 1.62 1.28
N ARG A 43 -10.64 1.19 0.01
CA ARG A 43 -9.46 1.08 -0.86
C ARG A 43 -8.84 2.45 -1.14
N GLU A 44 -9.66 3.44 -1.47
CA GLU A 44 -9.21 4.81 -1.71
C GLU A 44 -8.54 5.40 -0.47
N LYS A 45 -9.17 5.25 0.70
CA LYS A 45 -8.60 5.72 1.97
C LYS A 45 -7.32 4.98 2.35
N THR A 46 -7.26 3.67 2.09
CA THR A 46 -6.03 2.86 2.25
C THR A 46 -4.91 3.41 1.38
N LEU A 47 -5.19 3.69 0.11
CA LEU A 47 -4.20 4.24 -0.82
C LEU A 47 -3.77 5.66 -0.43
N GLU A 48 -4.70 6.49 0.04
CA GLU A 48 -4.41 7.83 0.56
C GLU A 48 -3.34 7.77 1.68
N TYR A 49 -3.53 6.90 2.67
CA TYR A 49 -2.56 6.73 3.76
C TYR A 49 -1.23 6.10 3.29
N LEU A 50 -1.28 5.13 2.38
CA LEU A 50 -0.06 4.55 1.81
C LEU A 50 0.78 5.62 1.07
N LYS A 51 0.12 6.55 0.37
CA LYS A 51 0.82 7.62 -0.37
C LYS A 51 1.58 8.60 0.51
N ILE A 52 1.24 8.71 1.80
CA ILE A 52 1.96 9.57 2.76
C ILE A 52 3.43 9.14 2.87
N ILE A 53 3.74 7.85 2.69
CA ILE A 53 5.11 7.34 2.77
C ILE A 53 5.83 7.28 1.41
N GLU A 54 5.25 7.85 0.34
CA GLU A 54 5.91 7.95 -0.97
C GLU A 54 7.36 8.47 -0.92
N PRO A 55 7.72 9.44 -0.05
CA PRO A 55 9.11 9.89 0.05
C PRO A 55 10.12 8.76 0.35
N VAL A 56 9.69 7.66 0.97
CA VAL A 56 10.54 6.47 1.20
C VAL A 56 10.86 5.76 -0.11
N PHE A 57 9.89 5.68 -1.02
CA PHE A 57 10.06 5.04 -2.33
C PHE A 57 10.98 5.84 -3.25
N ASP A 58 11.03 7.17 -3.05
CA ASP A 58 11.87 8.09 -3.81
C ASP A 58 13.21 8.43 -3.11
N ALA A 59 13.55 7.72 -2.02
CA ALA A 59 14.69 8.07 -1.16
C ALA A 59 16.07 7.75 -1.78
N TYR A 60 16.15 6.86 -2.77
CA TYR A 60 17.42 6.49 -3.39
C TYR A 60 17.96 7.58 -4.34
N PRO A 61 19.30 7.73 -4.46
CA PRO A 61 19.91 8.64 -5.42
C PRO A 61 19.45 8.38 -6.87
N LYS A 62 19.35 9.44 -7.68
CA LYS A 62 18.94 9.35 -9.09
C LYS A 62 20.13 9.29 -10.06
N ASN A 63 21.21 8.61 -9.67
CA ASN A 63 22.39 8.41 -10.52
C ASN A 63 22.35 7.02 -11.20
N GLU A 64 23.32 6.75 -12.07
CA GLU A 64 23.36 5.52 -12.87
C GLU A 64 23.43 4.23 -12.02
N ASP A 65 24.12 4.25 -10.88
CA ASP A 65 24.28 3.09 -10.00
C ASP A 65 22.95 2.61 -9.40
N PHE A 66 22.01 3.55 -9.18
CA PHE A 66 20.70 3.27 -8.58
C PHE A 66 19.56 3.21 -9.62
N ALA A 67 19.84 3.44 -10.90
CA ALA A 67 18.80 3.55 -11.94
C ALA A 67 17.93 2.29 -12.03
N GLU A 68 18.53 1.10 -11.90
CA GLU A 68 17.80 -0.17 -12.00
C GLU A 68 16.83 -0.36 -10.81
N ILE A 69 17.27 -0.08 -9.58
CA ILE A 69 16.44 -0.25 -8.37
C ILE A 69 15.33 0.80 -8.32
N CYS A 70 15.62 2.05 -8.68
CA CYS A 70 14.60 3.11 -8.76
C CYS A 70 13.50 2.75 -9.77
N LYS A 71 13.87 2.20 -10.94
CA LYS A 71 12.90 1.72 -11.93
C LYS A 71 12.04 0.57 -11.40
N TYR A 72 12.63 -0.34 -10.62
CA TYR A 72 11.91 -1.45 -10.00
C TYR A 72 10.95 -0.99 -8.89
N ILE A 73 11.38 -0.07 -8.03
CA ILE A 73 10.51 0.52 -7.00
C ILE A 73 9.31 1.21 -7.65
N GLU A 74 9.54 2.00 -8.71
CA GLU A 74 8.46 2.69 -9.40
C GLU A 74 7.46 1.72 -10.05
N SER A 75 7.94 0.63 -10.67
CA SER A 75 7.04 -0.36 -11.26
C SER A 75 6.24 -1.12 -10.20
N ARG A 76 6.86 -1.48 -9.07
CA ARG A 76 6.18 -2.12 -7.95
C ARG A 76 5.15 -1.20 -7.30
N LYS A 77 5.48 0.08 -7.12
CA LYS A 77 4.56 1.11 -6.61
C LYS A 77 3.30 1.21 -7.45
N LYS A 78 3.45 1.38 -8.77
CA LYS A 78 2.30 1.48 -9.69
C LYS A 78 1.42 0.23 -9.66
N LEU A 79 2.05 -0.94 -9.75
CA LEU A 79 1.33 -2.21 -9.69
C LEU A 79 0.55 -2.37 -8.39
N GLU A 80 1.16 -2.01 -7.26
CA GLU A 80 0.51 -2.12 -5.96
C GLU A 80 -0.68 -1.16 -5.83
N TYR A 81 -0.55 0.07 -6.33
CA TYR A 81 -1.64 1.04 -6.35
C TYR A 81 -2.81 0.57 -7.20
N GLU A 82 -2.54 0.03 -8.38
CA GLU A 82 -3.56 -0.54 -9.26
C GLU A 82 -4.29 -1.70 -8.58
N LYS A 83 -3.55 -2.63 -7.97
CA LYS A 83 -4.15 -3.77 -7.25
C LYS A 83 -5.06 -3.34 -6.12
N ILE A 84 -4.67 -2.33 -5.34
CA ILE A 84 -5.50 -1.81 -4.24
C ILE A 84 -6.81 -1.25 -4.79
N ILE A 85 -6.74 -0.40 -5.81
CA ILE A 85 -7.93 0.27 -6.36
C ILE A 85 -8.87 -0.73 -7.06
N LEU A 86 -8.32 -1.66 -7.84
CA LEU A 86 -9.09 -2.68 -8.55
C LEU A 86 -9.62 -3.78 -7.63
N GLY A 87 -9.18 -3.83 -6.36
CA GLY A 87 -9.61 -4.85 -5.40
C GLY A 87 -8.91 -6.19 -5.59
N GLU A 88 -7.74 -6.19 -6.20
CA GLU A 88 -6.91 -7.39 -6.45
C GLU A 88 -5.89 -7.62 -5.33
N ASN A 89 -5.82 -6.74 -4.34
CA ASN A 89 -5.02 -6.94 -3.14
C ASN A 89 -5.84 -7.70 -2.07
N ASN A 90 -5.71 -9.03 -2.06
CA ASN A 90 -6.44 -9.93 -1.14
C ASN A 90 -6.29 -9.59 0.35
N GLU A 91 -5.14 -9.09 0.79
CA GLU A 91 -4.93 -8.77 2.20
C GLU A 91 -5.62 -7.45 2.58
N ILE A 92 -5.74 -6.49 1.67
CA ILE A 92 -6.58 -5.30 1.86
C ILE A 92 -8.07 -5.69 1.89
N GLU A 93 -8.50 -6.57 0.99
CA GLU A 93 -9.88 -7.06 0.97
C GLU A 93 -10.23 -7.79 2.27
N THR A 94 -9.33 -8.66 2.75
CA THR A 94 -9.48 -9.35 4.04
C THR A 94 -9.57 -8.38 5.21
N ARG A 95 -8.84 -7.26 5.17
CA ARG A 95 -8.89 -6.23 6.21
C ARG A 95 -10.18 -5.44 6.18
N TYR A 96 -10.73 -5.16 5.00
CA TYR A 96 -12.06 -4.59 4.88
C TYR A 96 -13.11 -5.53 5.47
N ASP A 97 -13.07 -6.82 5.14
CA ASP A 97 -14.02 -7.81 5.67
C ASP A 97 -13.96 -7.86 7.21
N ARG A 98 -12.75 -7.94 7.77
CA ARG A 98 -12.56 -7.88 9.23
C ARG A 98 -13.04 -6.56 9.83
N TYR A 99 -12.87 -5.45 9.12
CA TYR A 99 -13.35 -4.17 9.60
C TYR A 99 -14.87 -4.14 9.73
N VAL A 100 -15.59 -4.63 8.72
CA VAL A 100 -17.05 -4.66 8.68
C VAL A 100 -17.64 -5.72 9.62
N ASP A 101 -16.97 -6.87 9.76
CA ASP A 101 -17.46 -7.98 10.58
C ASP A 101 -17.24 -7.78 12.08
N TYR A 102 -16.15 -7.09 12.47
CA TYR A 102 -15.75 -6.90 13.88
C TYR A 102 -15.78 -5.43 14.34
N GLY A 103 -16.14 -4.48 13.48
CA GLY A 103 -16.22 -3.04 13.77
C GLY A 103 -17.62 -2.54 14.08
#